data_AF-A0A9D6ITZ2-F1
#
_entry.id   AF-A0A9D6ITZ2-F1
#
_cell.length_a   1.000
_cell.length_b   1.000
_cell.length_c   1.000
_cell.angle_alpha   90.00
_cell.angle_beta   90.00
_cell.angle_gamma   90.00
#
_symmetry.space_group_name_H-M   'P 1'
#
loop_
_entity.id
_entity.type
_entity.pdbx_description
1 polymer ?
#
loop_
_entity_poly.entity_id
_entity_poly.type
_entity_poly.pdbx_seq_one_letter_code
_entity_poly.pdbx_strand_id
1 'polypeptide(L)'
;MNLGAILLTLAITVVVKLAVMVLGFRLILRLYGATAASAPKRLWILLPREHWPEVRVLRWALVLFFLSELTCGVEIYILFRSHPLLSGTHAVVSGIATGLFALGLFLYFDKKWLQYGGSACLGNRVCRGCTFRAPESCKFRTVLLLLATFVALAAVPPLFAPTARMYADPKKYILPFPALNAWYDRTAAPWLQAHFPNYSDPSAASYSLPPSMWIIEFRILPCAAALLAVAGIALLLRRREVAGLRFVASALGVLGYVYLEVVLYPATGETLIGSLGHEVAELWFLIATAEFLRRAFPPEAAT
;
A
#
# COMPACT_ATOMS: atom_id res chain seq x y z
N MET A 1 25.71 -22.09 -6.21
CA MET A 1 24.33 -21.54 -5.93
C MET A 1 24.53 -20.13 -5.35
N ASN A 2 23.55 -19.22 -5.31
CA ASN A 2 23.86 -17.79 -5.21
C ASN A 2 23.60 -17.18 -3.82
N LEU A 3 24.62 -17.21 -2.95
CA LEU A 3 24.53 -16.67 -1.60
C LEU A 3 24.15 -15.22 -1.52
N GLY A 4 24.58 -14.36 -2.43
CA GLY A 4 24.20 -12.95 -2.32
C GLY A 4 23.36 -12.46 -3.45
N ALA A 5 22.65 -13.38 -4.10
CA ALA A 5 21.22 -13.17 -4.20
C ALA A 5 20.61 -13.30 -2.79
N ILE A 6 20.85 -14.41 -2.08
CA ILE A 6 20.25 -14.69 -0.76
C ILE A 6 20.64 -13.68 0.34
N LEU A 7 21.88 -13.16 0.38
CA LEU A 7 22.44 -12.21 1.34
C LEU A 7 22.14 -10.77 0.94
N LEU A 8 22.01 -10.48 -0.37
CA LEU A 8 21.56 -9.17 -0.82
C LEU A 8 20.06 -9.07 -0.58
N THR A 9 19.30 -10.11 -0.93
CA THR A 9 17.90 -10.28 -0.55
C THR A 9 17.79 -10.23 0.96
N LEU A 10 18.47 -11.07 1.76
CA LEU A 10 18.40 -11.02 3.23
C LEU A 10 18.83 -9.68 3.79
N ALA A 11 19.97 -9.11 3.39
CA ALA A 11 20.40 -7.82 3.94
C ALA A 11 19.43 -6.71 3.56
N ILE A 12 18.94 -6.67 2.32
CA ILE A 12 18.01 -5.63 1.88
C ILE A 12 16.61 -5.89 2.43
N THR A 13 16.03 -7.09 2.34
CA THR A 13 14.72 -7.40 2.94
C THR A 13 14.79 -7.24 4.45
N VAL A 14 15.80 -7.76 5.16
CA VAL A 14 15.92 -7.57 6.62
C VAL A 14 16.04 -6.09 6.97
N VAL A 15 16.96 -5.35 6.36
CA VAL A 15 17.18 -3.94 6.71
C VAL A 15 15.98 -3.07 6.31
N VAL A 16 15.44 -3.26 5.10
CA VAL A 16 14.30 -2.50 4.59
C VAL A 16 13.05 -2.84 5.38
N LYS A 17 12.74 -4.12 5.63
CA LYS A 17 11.54 -4.50 6.39
C LYS A 17 11.65 -4.11 7.85
N LEU A 18 12.82 -4.23 8.48
CA LEU A 18 13.03 -3.68 9.82
C LEU A 18 12.82 -2.16 9.82
N ALA A 19 13.32 -1.44 8.81
CA ALA A 19 13.07 -0.01 8.67
C ALA A 19 11.58 0.28 8.48
N VAL A 20 10.87 -0.48 7.65
CA VAL A 20 9.42 -0.37 7.43
C VAL A 20 8.66 -0.59 8.74
N MET A 21 8.96 -1.66 9.47
CA MET A 21 8.34 -1.96 10.76
C MET A 21 8.62 -0.86 11.80
N VAL A 22 9.89 -0.44 11.96
CA VAL A 22 10.27 0.58 12.94
C VAL A 22 9.65 1.93 12.59
N LEU A 23 9.70 2.35 11.33
CA LEU A 23 9.10 3.60 10.87
C LEU A 23 7.58 3.56 10.99
N GLY A 24 6.93 2.47 10.58
CA GLY A 24 5.49 2.27 10.70
C GLY A 24 5.04 2.37 12.16
N PHE A 25 5.68 1.62 13.05
CA PHE A 25 5.40 1.68 14.49
C PHE A 25 5.61 3.08 15.06
N ARG A 26 6.73 3.74 14.72
CA ARG A 26 7.03 5.11 15.16
C ARG A 26 6.00 6.12 14.67
N LEU A 27 5.53 6.00 13.43
CA LEU A 27 4.50 6.87 12.86
C LEU A 27 3.15 6.68 13.57
N ILE A 28 2.76 5.43 13.84
CA ILE A 28 1.56 5.11 14.61
C ILE A 28 1.64 5.77 16.00
N LEU A 29 2.72 5.56 16.74
CA LEU A 29 2.90 6.16 18.07
C LEU A 29 2.84 7.69 18.03
N ARG A 30 3.51 8.31 17.04
CA ARG A 30 3.50 9.76 16.88
C ARG A 30 2.12 10.31 16.56
N LEU A 31 1.36 9.64 15.69
CA LEU A 31 -0.01 10.02 15.38
C LEU A 31 -0.94 9.85 16.59
N TYR A 32 -0.79 8.77 17.37
CA TYR A 32 -1.52 8.59 18.62
C TYR A 32 -1.23 9.72 19.60
N GLY A 33 0.05 10.04 19.83
CA GLY A 33 0.48 11.14 20.69
C GLY A 33 -0.04 12.51 20.22
N ALA A 34 -0.09 12.76 18.91
CA ALA A 34 -0.64 14.00 18.35
C ALA A 34 -2.18 14.12 18.50
N THR A 35 -2.88 13.00 18.70
CA THR A 35 -4.34 12.97 18.93
C THR A 35 -4.73 12.89 20.40
N ALA A 36 -3.77 12.89 21.34
CA ALA A 36 -4.03 12.81 22.76
C ALA A 36 -4.53 14.16 23.34
N ALA A 37 -5.40 14.11 24.36
CA ALA A 37 -6.04 15.28 24.95
C ALA A 37 -5.05 16.24 25.64
N SER A 38 -3.94 15.71 26.16
CA SER A 38 -2.85 16.45 26.80
C SER A 38 -1.58 16.26 25.96
N ALA A 39 -1.44 17.08 24.92
CA ALA A 39 -0.30 17.01 24.02
C ALA A 39 1.01 17.40 24.74
N PRO A 40 2.12 16.65 24.54
CA PRO A 40 3.42 17.01 25.08
C PRO A 40 3.94 18.33 24.47
N LYS A 41 4.80 19.06 25.22
CA LYS A 41 5.36 20.38 24.83
C LYS A 41 6.15 20.40 23.50
N ARG A 42 6.54 19.25 22.95
CA ARG A 42 7.20 19.13 21.64
C ARG A 42 6.49 18.09 20.80
N LEU A 43 5.47 18.51 20.07
CA LEU A 43 4.78 17.67 19.11
C LEU A 43 5.58 17.54 17.81
N TRP A 44 5.55 16.36 17.20
CA TRP A 44 6.10 16.14 15.87
C TRP A 44 5.27 16.83 14.77
N ILE A 45 3.96 16.93 14.98
CA ILE A 45 2.97 17.61 14.14
C ILE A 45 1.92 18.27 15.03
N LEU A 46 1.38 19.42 14.63
CA LEU A 46 0.27 20.06 15.32
C LEU A 46 -1.04 19.73 14.61
N LEU A 47 -1.91 18.96 15.26
CA LEU A 47 -3.14 18.45 14.64
C LEU A 47 -4.39 19.19 15.15
N PRO A 48 -4.97 20.13 14.38
CA PRO A 48 -6.18 20.82 14.78
C PRO A 48 -7.34 19.85 14.98
N ARG A 49 -8.20 20.13 15.97
CA ARG A 49 -9.34 19.25 16.32
C ARG A 49 -10.28 19.02 15.15
N GLU A 50 -10.42 20.00 14.27
CA GLU A 50 -11.27 19.83 13.11
C GLU A 50 -10.79 18.69 12.18
N HIS A 51 -9.49 18.35 12.16
CA HIS A 51 -8.90 17.32 11.28
C HIS A 51 -8.84 15.91 11.89
N TRP A 52 -9.39 15.73 13.09
CA TRP A 52 -9.34 14.45 13.80
C TRP A 52 -10.06 13.30 13.08
N PRO A 53 -11.22 13.49 12.41
CA PRO A 53 -11.86 12.41 11.66
C PRO A 53 -10.99 11.87 10.53
N GLU A 54 -10.34 12.74 9.76
CA GLU A 54 -9.49 12.36 8.62
C GLU A 54 -8.23 11.65 9.10
N VAL A 55 -7.63 12.17 10.17
CA VAL A 55 -6.43 11.60 10.78
C VAL A 55 -6.74 10.24 11.43
N ARG A 56 -7.95 10.05 11.95
CA ARG A 56 -8.39 8.74 12.45
C ARG A 56 -8.41 7.69 11.34
N VAL A 57 -8.86 8.05 10.14
CA VAL A 57 -8.84 7.14 8.96
C VAL A 57 -7.40 6.82 8.58
N LEU A 58 -6.52 7.82 8.46
CA LEU A 58 -5.10 7.62 8.17
C LEU A 58 -4.39 6.77 9.24
N ARG A 59 -4.77 6.94 10.51
CA ARG A 59 -4.24 6.13 11.61
C ARG A 59 -4.64 4.67 11.48
N TRP A 60 -5.91 4.39 11.19
CA TRP A 60 -6.35 3.01 10.95
C TRP A 60 -5.69 2.42 9.70
N ALA A 61 -5.50 3.20 8.65
CA ALA A 61 -4.74 2.78 7.48
C ALA A 61 -3.31 2.35 7.87
N LEU A 62 -2.61 3.14 8.69
CA LEU A 62 -1.26 2.79 9.17
C LEU A 62 -1.23 1.59 10.12
N VAL A 63 -2.23 1.43 10.98
CA VAL A 63 -2.33 0.26 11.85
C VAL A 63 -2.54 -1.01 11.03
N LEU A 64 -3.44 -0.98 10.05
CA LEU A 64 -3.65 -2.11 9.14
C LEU A 64 -2.40 -2.37 8.31
N PHE A 65 -1.79 -1.34 7.73
CA PHE A 65 -0.50 -1.47 7.04
C PHE A 65 0.52 -2.19 7.92
N PHE A 66 0.76 -1.73 9.15
CA PHE A 66 1.69 -2.37 10.07
C PHE A 66 1.33 -3.83 10.42
N LEU A 67 0.04 -4.16 10.54
CA LEU A 67 -0.40 -5.55 10.71
C LEU A 67 -0.06 -6.41 9.48
N SER A 68 -0.22 -5.85 8.28
CA SER A 68 0.19 -6.48 7.02
C SER A 68 1.69 -6.76 7.00
N GLU A 69 2.49 -5.76 7.41
CA GLU A 69 3.95 -5.87 7.50
C GLU A 69 4.38 -6.94 8.49
N LEU A 70 3.67 -7.04 9.60
CA LEU A 70 3.93 -8.07 10.61
C LEU A 70 3.69 -9.47 10.03
N THR A 71 2.61 -9.67 9.27
CA THR A 71 2.35 -10.97 8.63
C THR A 71 3.43 -11.35 7.64
N CYS A 72 3.87 -10.41 6.79
CA CYS A 72 4.98 -10.62 5.86
C CYS A 72 6.31 -10.88 6.62
N GLY A 73 6.58 -10.12 7.68
CA GLY A 73 7.77 -10.31 8.52
C GLY A 73 7.82 -11.68 9.22
N VAL A 74 6.68 -12.21 9.69
CA VAL A 74 6.62 -13.56 10.27
C VAL A 74 6.96 -14.62 9.20
N GLU A 75 6.43 -14.49 7.99
CA GLU A 75 6.72 -15.42 6.89
C GLU A 75 8.20 -15.42 6.50
N ILE A 76 8.80 -14.24 6.39
CA ILE A 76 10.18 -14.09 5.94
C ILE A 76 11.18 -14.44 7.05
N TYR A 77 10.97 -13.98 8.29
CA TYR A 77 12.00 -14.04 9.35
C TYR A 77 11.81 -15.16 10.37
N ILE A 78 10.58 -15.66 10.55
CA ILE A 78 10.31 -16.71 11.54
C ILE A 78 10.10 -18.04 10.82
N LEU A 79 9.23 -18.06 9.82
CA LEU A 79 8.85 -19.29 9.14
C LEU A 79 9.79 -19.65 7.99
N PHE A 80 10.48 -18.66 7.41
CA PHE A 80 11.31 -18.79 6.20
C PHE A 80 10.58 -19.49 5.04
N ARG A 81 9.24 -19.38 5.02
CA ARG A 81 8.36 -20.00 4.03
C ARG A 81 7.07 -19.21 3.93
N SER A 82 6.48 -19.16 2.75
CA SER A 82 5.17 -18.55 2.53
C SER A 82 4.07 -19.47 3.04
N HIS A 83 3.19 -18.93 3.88
CA HIS A 83 2.06 -19.63 4.47
C HIS A 83 0.74 -19.03 3.92
N PRO A 84 -0.13 -19.82 3.28
CA PRO A 84 -1.33 -19.31 2.59
C PRO A 84 -2.20 -18.34 3.40
N LEU A 85 -2.36 -18.61 4.70
CA LEU A 85 -3.13 -17.74 5.61
C LEU A 85 -2.44 -16.39 5.86
N LEU A 86 -1.12 -16.40 6.05
CA LEU A 86 -0.37 -15.18 6.35
C LEU A 86 -0.25 -14.33 5.09
N SER A 87 0.13 -14.93 3.95
CA SER A 87 0.21 -14.18 2.68
C SER A 87 -1.16 -13.66 2.25
N GLY A 88 -2.23 -14.44 2.49
CA GLY A 88 -3.59 -13.98 2.22
C GLY A 88 -4.04 -12.86 3.15
N THR A 89 -3.68 -12.92 4.44
CA THR A 89 -3.95 -11.85 5.39
C THR A 89 -3.20 -10.58 5.00
N HIS A 90 -1.92 -10.70 4.65
CA HIS A 90 -1.10 -9.61 4.13
C HIS A 90 -1.81 -8.92 2.95
N ALA A 91 -2.15 -9.67 1.90
CA ALA A 91 -2.83 -9.13 0.72
C ALA A 91 -4.14 -8.39 1.05
N VAL A 92 -5.01 -9.00 1.88
CA VAL A 92 -6.29 -8.37 2.28
C VAL A 92 -6.03 -7.09 3.07
N VAL A 93 -5.15 -7.14 4.06
CA VAL A 93 -4.91 -6.03 4.98
C VAL A 93 -4.19 -4.89 4.25
N SER A 94 -3.22 -5.16 3.38
CA SER A 94 -2.57 -4.17 2.50
C SER A 94 -3.57 -3.48 1.58
N GLY A 95 -4.48 -4.23 0.95
CA GLY A 95 -5.54 -3.67 0.11
C GLY A 95 -6.49 -2.74 0.89
N ILE A 96 -6.93 -3.15 2.08
CA ILE A 96 -7.80 -2.32 2.93
C ILE A 96 -7.04 -1.09 3.43
N ALA A 97 -5.79 -1.26 3.88
CA ALA A 97 -4.94 -0.16 4.37
C ALA A 97 -4.75 0.92 3.32
N THR A 98 -4.40 0.55 2.09
CA THR A 98 -4.21 1.49 0.97
C THR A 98 -5.52 2.16 0.55
N GLY A 99 -6.64 1.42 0.56
CA GLY A 99 -7.98 1.99 0.37
C GLY A 99 -8.33 3.05 1.42
N LEU A 100 -8.12 2.75 2.71
CA LEU A 100 -8.34 3.72 3.79
C LEU A 100 -7.37 4.90 3.71
N PHE A 101 -6.12 4.67 3.30
CA PHE A 101 -5.15 5.74 3.15
C PHE A 101 -5.57 6.73 2.06
N ALA A 102 -5.97 6.24 0.88
CA ALA A 102 -6.49 7.06 -0.21
C ALA A 102 -7.75 7.85 0.21
N LEU A 103 -8.65 7.22 0.98
CA LEU A 103 -9.80 7.90 1.58
C LEU A 103 -9.37 9.01 2.55
N GLY A 104 -8.40 8.75 3.42
CA GLY A 104 -7.88 9.74 4.37
C GLY A 104 -7.25 10.95 3.67
N LEU A 105 -6.47 10.71 2.61
CA LEU A 105 -5.94 11.78 1.76
C LEU A 105 -7.07 12.56 1.08
N PHE A 106 -8.04 11.87 0.48
CA PHE A 106 -9.19 12.52 -0.16
C PHE A 106 -9.92 13.45 0.81
N LEU A 107 -10.24 12.97 2.02
CA LEU A 107 -10.93 13.79 3.03
C LEU A 107 -10.08 15.01 3.45
N TYR A 108 -8.77 14.84 3.58
CA TYR A 108 -7.86 15.96 3.87
C TYR A 108 -7.87 17.01 2.75
N PHE A 109 -7.73 16.58 1.48
CA PHE A 109 -7.71 17.49 0.33
C PHE A 109 -9.07 18.18 0.12
N ASP A 110 -10.17 17.45 0.30
CA ASP A 110 -11.53 18.01 0.24
C ASP A 110 -11.68 19.17 1.22
N LYS A 111 -11.26 18.95 2.46
CA LYS A 111 -11.38 19.96 3.50
C LYS A 111 -10.43 21.15 3.32
N LYS A 112 -9.15 20.91 2.97
CA LYS A 112 -8.14 21.97 2.92
C LYS A 112 -8.16 22.77 1.61
N TRP A 113 -8.48 22.14 0.48
CA TRP A 113 -8.34 22.76 -0.83
C TRP A 113 -9.67 22.96 -1.55
N LEU A 114 -10.63 22.05 -1.37
CA LEU A 114 -11.90 22.12 -2.08
C LEU A 114 -12.93 23.02 -1.36
N GLN A 115 -12.83 23.15 -0.03
CA GLN A 115 -13.74 23.98 0.78
C GLN A 115 -13.20 25.39 1.07
N TYR A 116 -11.89 25.64 0.97
CA TYR A 116 -11.26 26.93 1.32
C TYR A 116 -11.21 27.96 0.19
N GLY A 117 -11.60 27.59 -1.05
CA GLY A 117 -11.66 28.50 -2.21
C GLY A 117 -12.78 29.55 -2.20
N GLY A 118 -13.33 29.91 -1.04
CA GLY A 118 -14.36 30.96 -0.85
C GLY A 118 -15.74 30.67 -1.47
N SER A 119 -15.82 29.77 -2.45
CA SER A 119 -17.03 29.35 -3.16
C SER A 119 -16.95 27.84 -3.43
N ALA A 120 -17.07 27.03 -2.36
CA ALA A 120 -16.90 25.59 -2.36
C ALA A 120 -17.74 24.85 -3.42
N CYS A 121 -17.23 24.61 -4.63
CA CYS A 121 -17.98 23.96 -5.72
C CYS A 121 -18.28 22.46 -5.46
N LEU A 122 -17.86 21.92 -4.32
CA LEU A 122 -17.89 20.48 -4.02
C LEU A 122 -18.78 20.08 -2.83
N GLY A 123 -19.53 21.03 -2.27
CA GLY A 123 -20.58 20.77 -1.30
C GLY A 123 -21.95 21.10 -1.87
N ASN A 124 -22.88 20.16 -1.85
CA ASN A 124 -24.29 20.20 -2.31
C ASN A 124 -25.07 21.51 -2.04
N ARG A 125 -24.62 22.38 -1.12
CA ARG A 125 -25.24 23.68 -0.83
C ARG A 125 -24.75 24.82 -1.73
N VAL A 126 -23.54 24.73 -2.28
CA VAL A 126 -22.91 25.83 -3.03
C VAL A 126 -23.08 25.67 -4.54
N CYS A 127 -23.39 24.48 -5.08
CA CYS A 127 -23.85 24.41 -6.48
C CYS A 127 -25.12 25.24 -6.74
N ARG A 128 -25.91 25.60 -5.71
CA ARG A 128 -27.02 26.57 -5.80
C ARG A 128 -26.57 28.04 -5.74
N GLY A 129 -25.43 28.35 -5.13
CA GLY A 129 -24.88 29.70 -4.97
C GLY A 129 -23.55 29.96 -5.69
N CYS A 130 -23.09 29.02 -6.52
CA CYS A 130 -21.84 29.15 -7.28
C CYS A 130 -22.07 30.19 -8.38
N THR A 131 -21.34 31.30 -8.28
CA THR A 131 -21.36 32.41 -9.25
C THR A 131 -20.82 32.01 -10.63
N PHE A 132 -20.15 30.86 -10.75
CA PHE A 132 -19.73 30.26 -12.02
C PHE A 132 -20.83 29.45 -12.73
N ARG A 133 -22.10 29.57 -12.29
CA ARG A 133 -23.28 29.12 -13.05
C ARG A 133 -23.47 29.98 -14.31
N ALA A 134 -22.60 29.83 -15.30
CA ALA A 134 -23.09 29.87 -16.66
C ALA A 134 -23.85 28.52 -16.87
N PRO A 135 -25.14 28.54 -17.21
CA PRO A 135 -26.02 27.35 -17.19
C PRO A 135 -25.61 26.17 -18.10
N GLU A 136 -24.51 26.26 -18.85
CA GLU A 136 -24.11 25.25 -19.84
C GLU A 136 -22.70 24.65 -19.67
N SER A 137 -21.88 25.08 -18.70
CA SER A 137 -20.43 24.73 -18.70
C SER A 137 -19.91 23.90 -17.51
N CYS A 138 -20.68 23.68 -16.44
CA CYS A 138 -20.18 22.91 -15.28
C CYS A 138 -20.19 21.39 -15.55
N LYS A 139 -19.08 20.88 -16.10
CA LYS A 139 -18.86 19.45 -16.39
C LYS A 139 -18.38 18.65 -15.18
N PHE A 140 -18.34 19.24 -13.99
CA PHE A 140 -17.73 18.63 -12.80
C PHE A 140 -18.33 17.26 -12.47
N ARG A 141 -19.66 17.16 -12.39
CA ARG A 141 -20.35 15.88 -12.13
C ARG A 141 -20.07 14.84 -13.21
N THR A 142 -20.02 15.27 -14.47
CA THR A 142 -19.65 14.40 -15.59
C THR A 142 -18.23 13.88 -15.43
N VAL A 143 -17.28 14.74 -15.06
CA VAL A 143 -15.88 14.36 -14.77
C VAL A 143 -15.81 13.36 -13.61
N LEU A 144 -16.57 13.57 -12.53
CA LEU A 144 -16.60 12.62 -11.41
C LEU A 144 -17.16 11.25 -11.81
N LEU A 145 -18.23 11.23 -12.61
CA LEU A 145 -18.80 9.99 -13.13
C LEU A 145 -17.83 9.29 -14.10
N LEU A 146 -17.13 10.04 -14.94
CA LEU A 146 -16.09 9.50 -15.82
C LEU A 146 -14.92 8.92 -15.02
N LEU A 147 -14.46 9.61 -13.97
CA LEU A 147 -13.43 9.10 -13.07
C LEU A 147 -13.90 7.80 -12.39
N ALA A 148 -15.11 7.78 -11.83
CA ALA A 148 -15.64 6.60 -11.17
C ALA A 148 -15.81 5.41 -12.15
N THR A 149 -16.23 5.70 -13.38
CA THR A 149 -16.34 4.70 -14.46
C THR A 149 -14.96 4.19 -14.87
N PHE A 150 -13.98 5.08 -15.02
CA PHE A 150 -12.59 4.69 -15.30
C PHE A 150 -12.04 3.78 -14.20
N VAL A 151 -12.25 4.11 -12.92
CA VAL A 151 -11.82 3.28 -11.79
C VAL A 151 -12.51 1.90 -11.83
N ALA A 152 -13.81 1.84 -12.14
CA ALA A 152 -14.51 0.57 -12.30
C ALA A 152 -13.95 -0.29 -13.46
N LEU A 153 -13.65 0.34 -14.61
CA LEU A 153 -13.04 -0.34 -15.75
C LEU A 153 -11.59 -0.74 -15.48
N ALA A 154 -10.83 0.07 -14.75
CA ALA A 154 -9.45 -0.22 -14.35
C ALA A 154 -9.35 -1.41 -13.39
N ALA A 155 -10.45 -1.84 -12.76
CA ALA A 155 -10.48 -3.07 -11.99
C ALA A 155 -10.49 -4.35 -12.84
N VAL A 156 -10.75 -4.23 -14.15
CA VAL A 156 -10.88 -5.37 -15.06
C VAL A 156 -9.53 -5.98 -15.46
N PRO A 157 -8.50 -5.22 -15.89
CA PRO A 157 -7.22 -5.81 -16.33
C PRO A 157 -6.55 -6.74 -15.30
N PRO A 158 -6.49 -6.42 -13.99
CA PRO A 158 -5.90 -7.33 -13.01
C PRO A 158 -6.58 -8.70 -12.93
N LEU A 159 -7.87 -8.81 -13.30
CA LEU A 159 -8.59 -10.10 -13.34
C LEU A 159 -8.01 -11.10 -14.33
N PHE A 160 -7.18 -10.64 -15.27
CA PHE A 160 -6.50 -11.48 -16.25
C PHE A 160 -5.05 -11.79 -15.88
N ALA A 161 -4.51 -11.19 -14.81
CA ALA A 161 -3.17 -11.50 -14.33
C ALA A 161 -3.08 -12.97 -13.85
N PRO A 162 -1.94 -13.66 -14.06
CA PRO A 162 -1.79 -15.05 -13.68
C PRO A 162 -1.84 -15.24 -12.15
N THR A 163 -2.52 -16.29 -11.72
CA THR A 163 -2.62 -16.67 -10.28
C THR A 163 -1.92 -17.99 -9.98
N ALA A 164 -1.11 -18.48 -10.92
CA ALA A 164 -0.28 -19.65 -10.70
C ALA A 164 0.77 -19.36 -9.63
N ARG A 165 1.23 -20.41 -8.95
CA ARG A 165 2.32 -20.28 -7.98
C ARG A 165 3.54 -19.69 -8.68
N MET A 166 4.12 -18.64 -8.09
CA MET A 166 5.30 -17.98 -8.63
C MET A 166 6.50 -18.39 -7.79
N TYR A 167 7.47 -19.05 -8.42
CA TYR A 167 8.67 -19.56 -7.77
C TYR A 167 9.80 -18.55 -7.94
N ALA A 168 10.54 -18.27 -6.87
CA ALA A 168 11.82 -17.60 -7.00
C ALA A 168 12.79 -18.49 -7.80
N ASP A 169 13.48 -17.91 -8.79
CA ASP A 169 14.53 -18.61 -9.53
C ASP A 169 15.91 -18.16 -9.03
N PRO A 170 16.51 -18.88 -8.06
CA PRO A 170 17.79 -18.49 -7.48
C PRO A 170 18.95 -18.55 -8.47
N LYS A 171 18.78 -19.16 -9.65
CA LYS A 171 19.82 -19.28 -10.67
C LYS A 171 20.00 -18.01 -11.51
N LYS A 172 19.03 -17.09 -11.51
CA LYS A 172 19.08 -15.85 -12.30
C LYS A 172 19.99 -14.74 -11.74
N TYR A 173 20.54 -14.90 -10.55
CA TYR A 173 21.18 -13.81 -9.80
C TYR A 173 22.65 -14.06 -9.50
N ILE A 174 23.56 -13.29 -10.10
CA ILE A 174 24.99 -13.35 -9.78
C ILE A 174 25.30 -12.29 -8.71
N LEU A 175 26.03 -12.67 -7.67
CA LEU A 175 26.56 -11.73 -6.67
C LEU A 175 27.41 -10.63 -7.31
N PRO A 176 27.36 -9.38 -6.79
CA PRO A 176 28.15 -8.27 -7.35
C PRO A 176 29.67 -8.45 -7.22
N PHE A 177 30.15 -9.38 -6.37
CA PHE A 177 31.58 -9.62 -6.15
C PHE A 177 31.96 -11.11 -6.28
N PRO A 178 33.02 -11.45 -7.05
CA PRO A 178 33.50 -12.83 -7.21
C PRO A 178 33.89 -13.54 -5.90
N ALA A 179 34.46 -12.82 -4.93
CA ALA A 179 34.89 -13.39 -3.64
C ALA A 179 33.72 -13.92 -2.80
N LEU A 180 32.57 -13.25 -2.87
CA LEU A 180 31.34 -13.68 -2.19
C LEU A 180 30.75 -14.94 -2.83
N ASN A 181 30.87 -15.09 -4.16
CA ASN A 181 30.47 -16.32 -4.84
C ASN A 181 31.33 -17.50 -4.37
N ALA A 182 32.65 -17.30 -4.33
CA ALA A 182 33.62 -18.34 -3.94
C ALA A 182 33.48 -18.80 -2.48
N TRP A 183 33.24 -17.89 -1.53
CA TRP A 183 33.01 -18.26 -0.14
C TRP A 183 31.79 -19.17 0.03
N TYR A 184 30.70 -18.86 -0.68
CA TYR A 184 29.47 -19.63 -0.58
C TYR A 184 29.58 -21.03 -1.11
N ASP A 185 30.08 -21.17 -2.34
CA ASP A 185 30.16 -22.47 -3.00
C ASP A 185 31.04 -23.43 -2.17
N ARG A 186 32.01 -22.88 -1.42
CA ARG A 186 32.92 -23.65 -0.56
C ARG A 186 32.44 -23.86 0.87
N THR A 187 31.52 -23.05 1.39
CA THR A 187 31.23 -23.03 2.84
C THR A 187 29.75 -23.17 3.14
N ALA A 188 28.95 -22.21 2.68
CA ALA A 188 27.53 -22.14 3.04
C ALA A 188 26.67 -23.11 2.21
N ALA A 189 26.96 -23.32 0.92
CA ALA A 189 26.19 -24.28 0.11
C ALA A 189 26.30 -25.72 0.64
N PRO A 190 27.50 -26.24 0.98
CA PRO A 190 27.64 -27.56 1.60
C PRO A 190 26.93 -27.67 2.96
N TRP A 191 27.01 -26.64 3.81
CA TRP A 191 26.32 -26.63 5.10
C TRP A 191 24.79 -26.67 4.93
N LEU A 192 24.24 -25.87 4.01
CA LEU A 192 22.81 -25.83 3.72
C LEU A 192 22.33 -27.16 3.12
N GLN A 193 23.08 -27.76 2.21
CA GLN A 193 22.77 -29.10 1.69
C GLN A 193 22.77 -30.17 2.79
N ALA A 194 23.66 -30.07 3.77
CA ALA A 194 23.77 -31.03 4.86
C ALA A 194 22.62 -30.92 5.89
N HIS A 195 22.07 -29.72 6.10
CA HIS A 195 21.05 -29.47 7.15
C HIS A 195 19.63 -29.28 6.60
N PHE A 196 19.49 -29.02 5.30
CA PHE A 196 18.21 -28.85 4.61
C PHE A 196 18.17 -29.80 3.41
N PRO A 197 17.59 -31.02 3.57
CA PRO A 197 17.63 -32.10 2.57
C PRO A 197 17.08 -31.70 1.19
N ASN A 198 16.22 -30.68 1.17
CA ASN A 198 15.53 -30.19 -0.02
C ASN A 198 16.22 -28.99 -0.67
N TYR A 199 17.35 -28.52 -0.12
CA TYR A 199 18.03 -27.30 -0.57
C TYR A 199 18.51 -27.35 -2.03
N SER A 200 18.84 -28.53 -2.55
CA SER A 200 19.25 -28.77 -3.92
C SER A 200 18.08 -28.94 -4.90
N ASP A 201 16.85 -29.09 -4.41
CA ASP A 201 15.64 -29.20 -5.22
C ASP A 201 15.00 -27.81 -5.41
N PRO A 202 15.04 -27.23 -6.63
CA PRO A 202 14.45 -25.92 -6.91
C PRO A 202 12.95 -25.84 -6.58
N SER A 203 12.25 -26.97 -6.54
CA SER A 203 10.82 -27.05 -6.21
C SER A 203 10.54 -27.16 -4.71
N ALA A 204 11.54 -27.53 -3.90
CA ALA A 204 11.42 -27.74 -2.47
C ALA A 204 12.22 -26.74 -1.60
N ALA A 205 13.11 -25.94 -2.21
CA ALA A 205 13.90 -24.89 -1.55
C ALA A 205 13.45 -23.44 -1.86
N SER A 206 12.53 -23.24 -2.82
CA SER A 206 12.21 -21.91 -3.32
C SER A 206 11.13 -21.22 -2.48
N TYR A 207 11.46 -20.04 -1.94
CA TYR A 207 10.46 -19.06 -1.55
C TYR A 207 9.49 -18.89 -2.74
N SER A 208 8.22 -19.19 -2.52
CA SER A 208 7.20 -19.15 -3.55
C SER A 208 6.00 -18.39 -3.05
N LEU A 209 5.40 -17.58 -3.91
CA LEU A 209 4.19 -16.86 -3.57
C LEU A 209 2.98 -17.77 -3.85
N PRO A 210 2.18 -18.09 -2.83
CA PRO A 210 1.14 -19.10 -2.95
C PRO A 210 -0.01 -18.58 -3.84
N PRO A 211 -0.70 -19.47 -4.58
CA PRO A 211 -1.85 -19.08 -5.40
C PRO A 211 -2.94 -18.34 -4.62
N SER A 212 -3.09 -18.62 -3.32
CA SER A 212 -4.07 -17.96 -2.46
C SER A 212 -3.87 -16.44 -2.38
N MET A 213 -2.61 -15.99 -2.32
CA MET A 213 -2.27 -14.56 -2.32
C MET A 213 -2.70 -13.93 -3.63
N TRP A 214 -2.31 -14.52 -4.77
CA TRP A 214 -2.67 -14.00 -6.09
C TRP A 214 -4.16 -14.02 -6.39
N ILE A 215 -4.90 -15.01 -5.88
CA ILE A 215 -6.37 -15.01 -5.98
C ILE A 215 -6.94 -13.81 -5.23
N ILE A 216 -6.42 -13.50 -4.05
CA ILE A 216 -6.86 -12.32 -3.30
C ILE A 216 -6.52 -11.05 -4.08
N GLU A 217 -5.28 -10.88 -4.49
CA GLU A 217 -4.80 -9.64 -5.13
C GLU A 217 -5.35 -9.41 -6.53
N PHE A 218 -5.47 -10.46 -7.34
CA PHE A 218 -5.83 -10.35 -8.75
C PHE A 218 -7.26 -10.80 -9.05
N ARG A 219 -8.02 -11.29 -8.06
CA ARG A 219 -9.45 -11.62 -8.25
C ARG A 219 -10.32 -10.91 -7.23
N ILE A 220 -10.04 -11.07 -5.93
CA ILE A 220 -10.93 -10.59 -4.87
C ILE A 220 -10.83 -9.07 -4.69
N LEU A 221 -9.63 -8.51 -4.53
CA LEU A 221 -9.42 -7.08 -4.36
C LEU A 221 -9.88 -6.24 -5.56
N PRO A 222 -9.65 -6.63 -6.83
CA PRO A 222 -10.17 -5.89 -7.98
C PRO A 222 -11.69 -5.96 -8.03
N CYS A 223 -12.31 -7.12 -7.73
CA CYS A 223 -13.76 -7.22 -7.60
C CYS A 223 -14.30 -6.28 -6.50
N ALA A 224 -13.66 -6.26 -5.33
CA ALA A 224 -14.04 -5.37 -4.25
C ALA A 224 -13.93 -3.89 -4.66
N ALA A 225 -12.84 -3.50 -5.34
CA ALA A 225 -12.67 -2.16 -5.85
C ALA A 225 -13.72 -1.80 -6.92
N ALA A 226 -14.06 -2.72 -7.82
CA ALA A 226 -15.14 -2.54 -8.78
C ALA A 226 -16.49 -2.31 -8.09
N LEU A 227 -16.82 -3.10 -7.06
CA LEU A 227 -18.04 -2.93 -6.28
C LEU A 227 -18.08 -1.58 -5.57
N LEU A 228 -16.97 -1.13 -4.98
CA LEU A 228 -16.84 0.20 -4.38
C LEU A 228 -17.03 1.30 -5.44
N ALA A 229 -16.40 1.17 -6.62
CA ALA A 229 -16.53 2.14 -7.70
C ALA A 229 -17.98 2.23 -8.23
N VAL A 230 -18.64 1.08 -8.42
CA VAL A 230 -20.06 1.01 -8.83
C VAL A 230 -20.98 1.63 -7.77
N ALA A 231 -20.74 1.37 -6.48
CA ALA A 231 -21.45 2.04 -5.39
C ALA A 231 -21.22 3.56 -5.44
N GLY A 232 -19.99 4.00 -5.73
CA GLY A 232 -19.63 5.39 -5.98
C GLY A 232 -20.44 6.01 -7.11
N ILE A 233 -20.51 5.36 -8.27
CA ILE A 233 -21.31 5.78 -9.43
C ILE A 233 -22.78 5.91 -9.05
N ALA A 234 -23.35 4.90 -8.38
CA ALA A 234 -24.76 4.92 -7.97
C ALA A 234 -25.06 6.10 -7.03
N LEU A 235 -24.17 6.41 -6.10
CA LEU A 235 -24.30 7.56 -5.20
C LEU A 235 -24.16 8.89 -5.94
N LEU A 236 -23.22 9.00 -6.88
CA LEU A 236 -23.05 10.18 -7.74
C LEU A 236 -24.28 10.42 -8.63
N LEU A 237 -24.90 9.37 -9.17
CA LEU A 237 -26.17 9.43 -9.91
C LEU A 237 -27.34 9.91 -9.04
N ARG A 238 -27.34 9.54 -7.75
CA ARG A 238 -28.30 10.01 -6.73
C ARG A 238 -27.94 11.37 -6.11
N ARG A 239 -26.97 12.12 -6.68
CA ARG A 239 -26.50 13.44 -6.19
C ARG A 239 -25.96 13.41 -4.76
N ARG A 240 -25.43 12.26 -4.32
CA ARG A 240 -24.70 12.09 -3.05
C ARG A 240 -23.20 12.14 -3.30
N GLU A 241 -22.70 13.28 -3.77
CA GLU A 241 -21.36 13.44 -4.34
C GLU A 241 -20.23 13.09 -3.35
N VAL A 242 -20.24 13.68 -2.15
CA VAL A 242 -19.22 13.40 -1.12
C VAL A 242 -19.19 11.92 -0.75
N ALA A 243 -20.36 11.30 -0.56
CA ALA A 243 -20.42 9.88 -0.25
C ALA A 243 -19.88 9.05 -1.42
N GLY A 244 -20.29 9.35 -2.65
CA GLY A 244 -19.82 8.66 -3.85
C GLY A 244 -18.29 8.77 -4.02
N LEU A 245 -17.71 9.95 -3.82
CA LEU A 245 -16.27 10.16 -3.91
C LEU A 245 -15.48 9.40 -2.84
N ARG A 246 -16.04 9.22 -1.63
CA ARG A 246 -15.40 8.37 -0.61
C ARG A 246 -15.27 6.93 -1.08
N PHE A 247 -16.33 6.38 -1.69
CA PHE A 247 -16.28 5.04 -2.27
C PHE A 247 -15.28 4.94 -3.42
N VAL A 248 -15.25 5.94 -4.32
CA VAL A 248 -14.29 5.98 -5.44
C VAL A 248 -12.85 6.13 -4.95
N ALA A 249 -12.59 6.95 -3.93
CA ALA A 249 -11.26 7.13 -3.35
C ALA A 249 -10.76 5.82 -2.70
N SER A 250 -11.61 5.12 -1.96
CA SER A 250 -11.26 3.80 -1.42
C SER A 250 -10.97 2.78 -2.52
N ALA A 251 -11.80 2.74 -3.57
CA ALA A 251 -11.58 1.86 -4.72
C ALA A 251 -10.24 2.13 -5.42
N LEU A 252 -9.90 3.42 -5.60
CA LEU A 252 -8.64 3.84 -6.19
C LEU A 252 -7.44 3.40 -5.36
N GLY A 253 -7.52 3.51 -4.02
CA GLY A 253 -6.45 3.04 -3.13
C GLY A 253 -6.23 1.52 -3.23
N VAL A 254 -7.31 0.74 -3.20
CA VAL A 254 -7.24 -0.73 -3.38
C VAL A 254 -6.63 -1.08 -4.74
N LEU A 255 -7.07 -0.44 -5.82
CA LEU A 255 -6.48 -0.69 -7.14
C LEU A 255 -5.03 -0.24 -7.23
N GLY A 256 -4.64 0.85 -6.58
CA GLY A 256 -3.25 1.30 -6.52
C GLY A 256 -2.32 0.20 -5.98
N TYR A 257 -2.75 -0.48 -4.91
CA TYR A 257 -2.04 -1.65 -4.38
C TYR A 257 -2.02 -2.82 -5.38
N VAL A 258 -3.17 -3.19 -5.95
CA VAL A 258 -3.23 -4.28 -6.94
C VAL A 258 -2.31 -4.03 -8.14
N TYR A 259 -2.31 -2.81 -8.68
CA TYR A 259 -1.47 -2.46 -9.83
C TYR A 259 0.01 -2.41 -9.47
N LEU A 260 0.37 -2.02 -8.24
CA LEU A 260 1.72 -2.16 -7.73
C LEU A 260 2.16 -3.63 -7.81
N GLU A 261 1.36 -4.55 -7.28
CA GLU A 261 1.65 -6.00 -7.31
C GLU A 261 1.75 -6.55 -8.74
N VAL A 262 0.84 -6.15 -9.63
CA VAL A 262 0.87 -6.54 -11.06
C VAL A 262 2.17 -6.09 -11.76
N VAL A 263 2.62 -4.87 -11.48
CA VAL A 263 3.87 -4.34 -12.05
C VAL A 263 5.08 -5.02 -11.43
N LEU A 264 5.07 -5.27 -10.12
CA LEU A 264 6.23 -5.82 -9.42
C LEU A 264 6.45 -7.31 -9.70
N TYR A 265 5.41 -8.11 -9.87
CA TYR A 265 5.54 -9.57 -9.98
C TYR A 265 5.28 -10.08 -11.40
N PRO A 266 4.06 -10.00 -11.98
CA PRO A 266 3.83 -10.39 -13.36
C PRO A 266 4.73 -9.70 -14.40
N ALA A 267 5.04 -8.40 -14.25
CA ALA A 267 5.84 -7.70 -15.26
C ALA A 267 7.35 -7.98 -15.14
N THR A 268 7.86 -8.26 -13.93
CA THR A 268 9.26 -8.66 -13.73
C THR A 268 9.48 -10.14 -13.99
N GLY A 269 8.43 -10.96 -13.82
CA GLY A 269 8.48 -12.42 -13.93
C GLY A 269 9.41 -13.04 -12.89
N GLU A 270 9.69 -12.35 -11.78
CA GLU A 270 10.66 -12.80 -10.79
C GLU A 270 10.32 -12.35 -9.36
N THR A 271 10.16 -13.34 -8.48
CA THR A 271 9.69 -13.17 -7.10
C THR A 271 10.64 -12.35 -6.22
N LEU A 272 11.95 -12.54 -6.31
CA LEU A 272 12.93 -11.79 -5.51
C LEU A 272 12.96 -10.30 -5.88
N ILE A 273 12.92 -9.98 -7.19
CA ILE A 273 12.84 -8.57 -7.63
C ILE A 273 11.50 -7.96 -7.22
N GLY A 274 10.40 -8.70 -7.42
CA GLY A 274 9.07 -8.24 -7.01
C GLY A 274 8.99 -7.96 -5.52
N SER A 275 9.48 -8.88 -4.67
CA SER A 275 9.52 -8.72 -3.22
C SER A 275 10.43 -7.57 -2.80
N LEU A 276 11.61 -7.41 -3.40
CA LEU A 276 12.45 -6.26 -3.11
C LEU A 276 11.77 -4.93 -3.48
N GLY A 277 11.17 -4.86 -4.67
CA GLY A 277 10.45 -3.68 -5.13
C GLY A 277 9.25 -3.35 -4.24
N HIS A 278 8.57 -4.38 -3.72
CA HIS A 278 7.47 -4.27 -2.78
C HIS A 278 7.93 -3.65 -1.46
N GLU A 279 8.97 -4.20 -0.83
CA GLU A 279 9.54 -3.66 0.41
C GLU A 279 10.04 -2.21 0.24
N VAL A 280 10.64 -1.89 -0.91
CA VAL A 280 11.07 -0.52 -1.23
C VAL A 280 9.87 0.42 -1.42
N ALA A 281 8.81 -0.03 -2.06
CA ALA A 281 7.59 0.76 -2.23
C ALA A 281 6.91 1.04 -0.87
N GLU A 282 6.89 0.06 0.03
CA GLU A 282 6.42 0.19 1.41
C GLU A 282 7.22 1.22 2.21
N LEU A 283 8.55 1.17 2.11
CA LEU A 283 9.42 2.15 2.74
C LEU A 283 9.15 3.57 2.21
N TRP A 284 9.05 3.72 0.89
CA TRP A 284 8.71 4.98 0.25
C TRP A 284 7.33 5.50 0.66
N PHE A 285 6.35 4.62 0.76
CA PHE A 285 5.02 4.95 1.25
C PHE A 285 5.06 5.54 2.66
N LEU A 286 5.81 4.93 3.58
CA LEU A 286 5.96 5.44 4.95
C LEU A 286 6.70 6.78 4.98
N ILE A 287 7.78 6.94 4.20
CA ILE A 287 8.52 8.20 4.09
C ILE A 287 7.62 9.31 3.55
N ALA A 288 6.89 9.04 2.46
CA ALA A 288 5.96 9.99 1.86
C ALA A 288 4.83 10.35 2.83
N THR A 289 4.31 9.38 3.58
CA THR A 289 3.29 9.62 4.62
C THR A 289 3.83 10.50 5.74
N ALA A 290 5.04 10.23 6.23
CA ALA A 290 5.69 11.03 7.26
C ALA A 290 5.89 12.48 6.80
N GLU A 291 6.38 12.67 5.57
CA GLU A 291 6.62 13.98 5.00
C GLU A 291 5.32 14.73 4.72
N PHE A 292 4.30 14.05 4.18
CA PHE A 292 2.96 14.58 4.02
C PHE A 292 2.42 15.10 5.34
N LEU A 293 2.45 14.30 6.42
CA LEU A 293 1.94 14.71 7.73
C LEU A 293 2.69 15.94 8.27
N ARG A 294 4.02 15.99 8.15
CA ARG A 294 4.83 17.13 8.59
C ARG A 294 4.51 18.42 7.83
N ARG A 295 4.30 18.34 6.52
CA ARG A 295 3.97 19.51 5.69
C ARG A 295 2.51 19.93 5.86
N ALA A 296 1.63 18.95 6.03
CA ALA A 296 0.20 19.18 6.24
C ALA A 296 -0.10 19.84 7.58
N PHE A 297 0.68 19.47 8.60
CA PHE A 297 0.49 19.81 10.01
C PHE A 297 1.83 20.16 10.68
N PRO A 298 2.48 21.26 10.26
CA PRO A 298 3.79 21.63 10.80
C PRO A 298 3.70 21.82 12.32
N PRO A 299 4.71 21.38 13.10
CA PRO A 299 4.80 21.76 14.50
C PRO A 299 4.95 23.28 14.54
N GLU A 300 4.12 23.99 15.32
CA GLU A 300 4.27 25.44 15.50
C GLU A 300 5.72 25.76 15.87
N ALA A 301 6.33 26.71 15.17
CA ALA A 301 7.58 27.30 15.60
C ALA A 301 7.32 27.90 16.99
N ALA A 302 8.13 27.54 17.99
CA ALA A 302 8.07 28.19 19.28
C ALA A 302 8.29 29.70 19.09
N THR A 303 7.20 30.46 19.08
CA THR A 303 7.19 31.92 19.29
C THR A 303 7.00 32.19 20.76
#